data_AF-A0A3N9PBQ3-F1
#
_entry.id   AF-A0A3N9PBQ3-F1
#
_cell.length_a   1.000
_cell.length_b   1.000
_cell.length_c   1.000
_cell.angle_alpha   90.00
_cell.angle_beta   90.00
_cell.angle_gamma   90.00
#
_symmetry.space_group_name_H-M   'P 1'
#
loop_
_entity.id
_entity.type
_entity.pdbx_description
1 polymer ?
#
loop_
_entity_poly.entity_id
_entity_poly.type
_entity_poly.pdbx_seq_one_letter_code
_entity_poly.pdbx_strand_id
1 'polypeptide(L)'
;MKRDLEERSSLPIVVEGNQLLPSLVAPCLKSRHKAIWLIPTEPFQRHYYSQRDWIQEILNSTDDPAAAFDNWMSRDAGFADFVEQEARDLNLGVLKIDGSKDLQQTFQVVEEYFSSNEC
;
A
#
# COMPACT_ATOMS: atom_id res chain seq x y z
N MET A 1 -2.68 -9.67 -15.12
CA MET A 1 -1.35 -9.23 -14.67
C MET A 1 -0.23 -9.93 -15.43
N LYS A 2 0.20 -11.17 -15.10
CA LYS A 2 1.40 -11.79 -15.73
C LYS A 2 1.40 -11.73 -17.27
N ARG A 3 0.28 -12.11 -17.90
CA ARG A 3 0.08 -12.04 -19.36
C ARG A 3 0.21 -10.62 -19.92
N ASP A 4 -0.42 -9.65 -19.26
CA ASP A 4 -0.40 -8.24 -19.68
C ASP A 4 1.01 -7.60 -19.55
N LEU A 5 1.81 -8.06 -18.57
CA LEU A 5 3.20 -7.62 -18.39
C LEU A 5 4.13 -8.24 -19.45
N GLU A 6 3.88 -9.49 -19.86
CA GLU A 6 4.67 -10.20 -20.88
C GLU A 6 4.52 -9.57 -22.27
N GLU A 7 3.38 -8.95 -22.57
CA GLU A 7 3.09 -8.30 -23.86
C GLU A 7 3.72 -6.88 -24.00
N ARG A 8 4.19 -6.26 -22.91
CA ARG A 8 4.74 -4.88 -22.89
C ARG A 8 6.26 -4.84 -22.72
N SER A 9 6.98 -5.70 -23.44
CA SER A 9 8.37 -6.10 -23.14
C SER A 9 9.48 -5.05 -23.32
N SER A 10 9.20 -3.84 -23.83
CA SER A 10 10.25 -2.85 -24.15
C SER A 10 10.34 -1.65 -23.20
N LEU A 11 9.39 -1.46 -22.27
CA LEU A 11 9.39 -0.32 -21.33
C LEU A 11 9.24 -0.78 -19.88
N PRO A 12 9.88 -0.08 -18.91
CA PRO A 12 9.57 -0.26 -17.50
C PRO A 12 8.09 0.02 -17.24
N ILE A 13 7.48 -0.82 -16.40
CA ILE A 13 6.07 -0.70 -16.01
C ILE A 13 5.98 -0.59 -14.49
N VAL A 14 5.08 0.28 -14.03
CA VAL A 14 4.70 0.38 -12.63
C VAL A 14 3.34 -0.29 -12.47
N VAL A 15 3.22 -1.13 -11.46
CA VAL A 15 1.95 -1.74 -11.04
C VAL A 15 1.64 -1.27 -9.63
N GLU A 16 0.39 -0.90 -9.38
CA GLU A 16 -0.09 -0.44 -8.08
C GLU A 16 -1.46 -1.04 -7.75
N GLY A 17 -1.80 -1.10 -6.46
CA GLY A 17 -3.12 -1.54 -5.99
C GLY A 17 -3.08 -2.49 -4.81
N ASN A 18 -4.22 -2.62 -4.13
CA ASN A 18 -4.38 -3.43 -2.91
C ASN A 18 -4.32 -4.95 -3.13
N GLN A 19 -4.54 -5.42 -4.36
CA GLN A 19 -4.51 -6.85 -4.72
C GLN A 19 -3.07 -7.39 -4.92
N LEU A 20 -2.07 -6.51 -4.87
CA LEU A 20 -0.65 -6.86 -5.01
C LEU A 20 -0.11 -7.41 -3.69
N LEU A 21 -0.59 -8.58 -3.30
CA LEU A 21 -0.14 -9.27 -2.09
C LEU A 21 1.35 -9.66 -2.22
N PRO A 22 2.17 -9.45 -1.18
CA PRO A 22 3.58 -9.81 -1.16
C PRO A 22 3.88 -11.21 -1.69
N SER A 23 3.12 -12.23 -1.26
CA SER A 23 3.31 -13.62 -1.72
C SER A 23 3.03 -13.85 -3.20
N LEU A 24 2.14 -13.04 -3.81
CA LEU A 24 1.83 -13.10 -5.24
C LEU A 24 2.83 -12.31 -6.09
N VAL A 25 3.39 -11.24 -5.54
CA VAL A 25 4.34 -10.36 -6.23
C VAL A 25 5.75 -10.94 -6.18
N ALA A 26 6.18 -11.51 -5.05
CA ALA A 26 7.56 -11.99 -4.85
C ALA A 26 8.08 -12.89 -5.98
N PRO A 27 7.31 -13.88 -6.49
CA PRO A 27 7.77 -14.76 -7.58
C PRO A 27 7.90 -14.04 -8.93
N CYS A 28 7.30 -12.87 -9.09
CA CYS A 28 7.36 -12.06 -10.31
C CYS A 28 8.52 -11.06 -10.31
N LEU A 29 9.19 -10.85 -9.16
CA LEU A 29 10.25 -9.86 -9.03
C LEU A 29 11.59 -10.39 -9.53
N LYS A 30 12.27 -9.61 -10.36
CA LYS A 30 13.68 -9.86 -10.72
C LYS A 30 14.64 -9.55 -9.56
N SER A 31 14.23 -8.64 -8.66
CA SER A 31 14.94 -8.32 -7.44
C SER A 31 13.97 -7.74 -6.40
N ARG A 32 14.26 -7.94 -5.11
CA ARG A 32 13.37 -7.55 -4.00
C ARG A 32 13.17 -6.03 -3.91
N HIS A 33 14.17 -5.22 -4.26
CA HIS A 33 14.06 -3.75 -4.28
C HIS A 33 13.18 -3.21 -5.43
N LYS A 34 12.63 -4.07 -6.28
CA LYS A 34 11.67 -3.68 -7.33
C LYS A 34 10.21 -3.72 -6.87
N ALA A 35 9.96 -3.92 -5.58
CA ALA A 35 8.66 -3.68 -4.97
C ALA A 35 8.82 -3.11 -3.55
N ILE A 36 7.90 -2.22 -3.19
CA ILE A 36 7.80 -1.62 -1.86
C ILE A 36 6.32 -1.50 -1.48
N TRP A 37 5.98 -1.83 -0.24
CA TRP A 37 4.64 -1.69 0.31
C TRP A 37 4.59 -0.49 1.24
N LEU A 38 3.80 0.51 0.86
CA LEU A 38 3.52 1.67 1.71
C LEU A 38 2.31 1.35 2.58
N ILE A 39 2.56 1.11 3.87
CA ILE A 39 1.55 0.64 4.82
C ILE A 39 1.17 1.80 5.76
N PRO A 40 -0.04 2.36 5.68
CA PRO A 40 -0.46 3.39 6.62
C PRO A 40 -0.62 2.79 8.02
N THR A 41 -0.34 3.59 9.04
CA THR A 41 -0.82 3.30 10.40
C THR A 41 -2.32 3.60 10.49
N GLU A 42 -3.04 2.90 11.35
CA GLU A 42 -4.47 3.12 11.53
C GLU A 42 -4.81 4.58 11.90
N PRO A 43 -4.11 5.26 12.84
CA PRO A 43 -4.41 6.66 13.14
C PRO A 43 -4.22 7.58 11.93
N PHE A 44 -3.15 7.37 11.14
CA PHE A 44 -2.92 8.10 9.91
C PHE A 44 -4.05 7.87 8.91
N GLN A 45 -4.43 6.61 8.70
CA GLN A 45 -5.49 6.27 7.76
C GLN A 45 -6.83 6.89 8.16
N ARG A 46 -7.23 6.76 9.43
CA ARG A 46 -8.47 7.36 9.97
C ARG A 46 -8.50 8.87 9.76
N HIS A 47 -7.40 9.55 10.08
CA HIS A 47 -7.29 11.00 9.92
C HIS A 47 -7.57 11.44 8.48
N TYR A 48 -6.89 10.82 7.50
CA TYR A 48 -7.04 11.21 6.09
C TYR A 48 -8.31 10.68 5.43
N TYR A 49 -8.83 9.52 5.85
CA TYR A 49 -10.12 9.01 5.34
C TYR A 49 -11.28 9.89 5.81
N SER A 50 -11.25 10.38 7.06
CA SER A 50 -12.32 11.26 7.57
C SER A 50 -12.50 12.57 6.77
N GLN A 51 -11.47 12.99 6.04
CA GLN A 51 -11.43 14.22 5.25
C GLN A 51 -11.91 14.03 3.80
N ARG A 52 -12.20 12.80 3.36
CA ARG A 52 -12.58 12.57 1.95
C ARG A 52 -14.09 12.69 1.76
N ASP A 53 -14.49 13.59 0.87
CA ASP A 53 -15.90 13.88 0.60
C ASP A 53 -16.70 12.64 0.16
N TRP A 54 -16.12 11.80 -0.71
CA TRP A 54 -16.80 10.60 -1.25
C TRP A 54 -17.11 9.53 -0.19
N ILE A 55 -16.39 9.54 0.94
CA ILE A 55 -16.66 8.59 2.04
C ILE A 55 -17.97 8.94 2.73
N GLN A 56 -18.29 10.23 2.85
CA GLN A 56 -19.50 10.69 3.51
C GLN A 56 -20.76 10.16 2.81
N GLU A 57 -20.76 10.11 1.48
CA GLU A 57 -21.87 9.56 0.70
C GLU A 57 -22.10 8.07 1.03
N ILE A 58 -21.03 7.29 1.14
CA ILE A 58 -21.11 5.86 1.49
C ILE A 58 -21.59 5.69 2.93
N LEU A 59 -21.02 6.42 3.88
CA LEU A 59 -21.37 6.30 5.29
C LEU A 59 -22.82 6.72 5.55
N ASN A 60 -23.30 7.79 4.91
CA ASN A 60 -24.68 8.26 5.03
C ASN A 60 -25.71 7.30 4.41
N SER A 61 -25.28 6.32 3.61
CA SER A 61 -26.14 5.25 3.13
C SER A 61 -26.29 4.07 4.10
N THR A 62 -25.64 4.14 5.28
CA THR A 62 -25.70 3.11 6.32
C THR A 62 -26.58 3.54 7.50
N ASP A 63 -27.11 2.58 8.26
CA ASP A 63 -27.96 2.86 9.42
C ASP A 63 -27.20 3.57 10.56
N ASP A 64 -25.91 3.27 10.72
CA ASP A 64 -25.02 3.90 11.70
C ASP A 64 -23.69 4.29 11.02
N PRO A 65 -23.57 5.53 10.53
CA PRO A 65 -22.36 6.03 9.87
C PRO A 65 -21.09 5.94 10.71
N ALA A 66 -21.21 6.13 12.03
CA ALA A 66 -20.06 6.10 12.93
C ALA A 66 -19.55 4.67 13.11
N ALA A 67 -20.45 3.71 13.37
CA ALA A 67 -20.09 2.30 13.44
C ALA A 67 -19.59 1.77 12.09
N ALA A 68 -20.18 2.19 10.97
CA ALA A 68 -19.74 1.82 9.63
C ALA A 68 -18.30 2.30 9.35
N PHE A 69 -17.98 3.54 9.71
CA PHE A 69 -16.62 4.07 9.56
C PHE A 69 -15.62 3.31 10.44
N ASP A 70 -15.97 3.05 11.70
CA ASP A 70 -15.08 2.35 12.63
C ASP A 70 -14.79 0.91 12.18
N ASN A 71 -15.83 0.19 11.75
CA ASN A 71 -15.70 -1.16 11.20
C ASN A 71 -14.85 -1.18 9.93
N TRP A 72 -15.06 -0.20 9.04
CA TRP A 72 -14.25 -0.09 7.83
C TRP A 72 -12.78 0.15 8.17
N MET A 73 -12.47 1.15 8.99
CA MET A 73 -11.08 1.48 9.35
C MET A 73 -10.40 0.33 10.07
N SER A 74 -11.11 -0.37 10.96
CA SER A 74 -10.59 -1.55 11.66
C SER A 74 -10.29 -2.70 10.69
N ARG A 75 -11.17 -2.94 9.70
CA ARG A 75 -10.94 -3.95 8.65
C ARG A 75 -9.72 -3.61 7.82
N ASP A 76 -9.60 -2.36 7.38
CA ASP A 76 -8.49 -1.92 6.53
C ASP A 76 -7.17 -1.96 7.31
N ALA A 77 -7.16 -1.61 8.59
CA ALA A 77 -6.00 -1.75 9.47
C ALA A 77 -5.57 -3.22 9.63
N GLY A 78 -6.51 -4.13 9.88
CA GLY A 78 -6.20 -5.56 9.96
C GLY A 78 -5.64 -6.14 8.65
N PHE A 79 -6.14 -5.68 7.50
CA PHE A 79 -5.57 -6.05 6.20
C PHE A 79 -4.17 -5.45 6.00
N ALA A 80 -3.95 -4.20 6.39
CA ALA A 80 -2.65 -3.54 6.33
C ALA A 80 -1.59 -4.27 7.17
N ASP A 81 -1.95 -4.70 8.38
CA ASP A 81 -1.07 -5.48 9.27
C ASP A 81 -0.74 -6.86 8.67
N PHE A 82 -1.74 -7.53 8.09
CA PHE A 82 -1.52 -8.80 7.37
C PHE A 82 -0.52 -8.63 6.22
N VAL A 83 -0.69 -7.61 5.38
CA VAL A 83 0.20 -7.33 4.25
C VAL A 83 1.59 -6.94 4.72
N GLU A 84 1.70 -6.13 5.78
CA GLU A 84 2.98 -5.78 6.39
C GLU A 84 3.73 -7.01 6.87
N GLN A 85 3.07 -7.89 7.62
CA GLN A 85 3.69 -9.10 8.15
C GLN A 85 4.17 -10.02 7.00
N GLU A 86 3.32 -10.24 5.99
CA GLU A 86 3.67 -11.08 4.84
C GLU A 86 4.86 -10.50 4.06
N ALA A 87 4.91 -9.17 3.86
CA ALA A 87 6.04 -8.51 3.19
C ALA A 87 7.34 -8.67 3.99
N ARG A 88 7.29 -8.49 5.31
CA ARG A 88 8.45 -8.66 6.20
C ARG A 88 8.96 -10.10 6.20
N ASP A 89 8.06 -11.08 6.28
CA ASP A 89 8.41 -12.51 6.26
C ASP A 89 9.11 -12.91 4.95
N LEU A 90 8.78 -12.25 3.84
CA LEU A 90 9.40 -12.45 2.52
C LEU A 90 10.66 -11.61 2.29
N ASN A 91 11.11 -10.84 3.29
CA ASN A 91 12.21 -9.87 3.20
C ASN A 91 12.01 -8.82 2.09
N LEU A 92 10.77 -8.37 1.91
CA LEU A 92 10.41 -7.33 0.95
C LEU A 92 10.34 -5.96 1.63
N GLY A 93 10.48 -4.89 0.84
CA GLY A 93 10.48 -3.53 1.35
C GLY A 93 9.12 -3.11 1.90
N VAL A 94 9.12 -2.60 3.12
CA VAL A 94 7.94 -2.01 3.76
C VAL A 94 8.30 -0.60 4.22
N LEU A 95 7.46 0.37 3.88
CA LEU A 95 7.52 1.73 4.37
C LEU A 95 6.25 2.04 5.16
N LYS A 96 6.37 2.20 6.49
CA LYS A 96 5.24 2.64 7.31
C LYS A 96 4.98 4.13 7.11
N ILE A 97 3.69 4.47 6.92
CA ILE A 97 3.21 5.84 6.76
C ILE A 97 2.42 6.22 8.02
N ASP A 98 3.07 6.99 8.89
CA ASP A 98 2.53 7.44 10.18
C ASP A 98 2.31 8.97 10.25
N GLY A 99 2.69 9.69 9.18
CA GLY A 99 2.63 11.15 9.12
C GLY A 99 3.86 11.86 9.68
N SER A 100 4.89 11.13 10.12
CA SER A 100 6.18 11.71 10.53
C SER A 100 6.97 12.30 9.36
N LYS A 101 6.72 11.81 8.15
CA LYS A 101 7.30 12.30 6.89
C LYS A 101 6.23 13.00 6.08
N ASP A 102 6.60 14.13 5.50
CA ASP A 102 5.79 14.77 4.47
C ASP A 102 5.86 14.00 3.14
N LEU A 103 5.14 14.51 2.14
CA LEU A 103 5.09 13.91 0.81
C LEU A 103 6.47 13.86 0.14
N GLN A 104 7.26 14.93 0.26
CA GLN A 104 8.56 15.03 -0.40
C GLN A 104 9.58 14.07 0.22
N GLN A 105 9.57 13.97 1.55
CA GLN A 105 10.40 13.02 2.29
C GLN A 105 10.01 11.58 1.97
N THR A 106 8.71 11.28 1.89
CA THR A 106 8.21 9.96 1.50
C THR A 106 8.62 9.62 0.07
N PHE A 107 8.51 10.57 -0.86
CA PHE A 107 8.95 10.41 -2.24
C PHE A 107 10.44 10.07 -2.32
N GLN A 108 11.29 10.81 -1.61
CA GLN A 108 12.73 10.57 -1.58
C GLN A 108 13.08 9.16 -1.09
N VAL A 109 12.43 8.68 -0.01
CA VAL A 109 12.65 7.31 0.48
C VAL A 109 12.30 6.27 -0.59
N VAL A 110 11.19 6.46 -1.30
CA VAL A 110 10.76 5.54 -2.37
C VAL A 110 11.72 5.61 -3.56
N GLU A 111 12.14 6.80 -3.98
CA GLU A 111 13.09 7.01 -5.06
C GLU A 111 14.45 6.35 -4.76
N GLU A 112 14.97 6.56 -3.57
CA GLU A 112 16.22 5.94 -3.08
C GLU A 112 16.11 4.41 -3.05
N TYR A 113 14.97 3.89 -2.59
CA TYR A 113 14.72 2.45 -2.54
C TYR A 113 14.77 1.80 -3.94
N PHE A 114 14.16 2.42 -4.94
CA PHE A 114 14.17 1.90 -6.32
C PHE A 114 15.48 2.12 -7.07
N SER A 115 16.24 3.16 -6.69
CA SER A 115 17.55 3.53 -7.26
C SER A 115 18.70 2.69 -6.70
N SER A 116 18.49 2.04 -5.56
CA SER A 116 19.47 1.15 -4.94
C SER A 116 19.65 -0.12 -5.79
N ASN A 117 20.87 -0.40 -6.22
CA ASN A 117 21.28 -1.71 -6.70
C ASN A 117 21.83 -2.48 -5.50
N GLU A 118 21.30 -3.65 -5.15
CA GLU A 118 22.04 -4.52 -4.23
C GLU A 118 23.32 -5.06 -4.92
N CYS A 119 24.40 -5.15 -4.13
CA CYS A 119 25.63 -5.88 -4.43
C CYS A 119 25.40 -7.39 -4.51
#